data_AF-A0A970Q624-F1
#
_entry.id   AF-A0A970Q624-F1
#
_cell.length_a   1.000
_cell.length_b   1.000
_cell.length_c   1.000
_cell.angle_alpha   90.00
_cell.angle_beta   90.00
_cell.angle_gamma   90.00
#
_symmetry.space_group_name_H-M   'P 1'
#
loop_
_entity.id
_entity.type
_entity.pdbx_description
1 polymer ?
#
loop_
_entity_poly.entity_id
_entity_poly.type
_entity_poly.pdbx_seq_one_letter_code
_entity_poly.pdbx_strand_id
1 'polypeptide(L)' 'PRVLSLEAAVEYIEEDELVEVTPSQIRLRKVLLQEVQRRRAARQRA' A
#
# COMPACT_ATOMS: atom_id res chain seq x y z
N PRO A 1 -12.79 -11.19 5.03
CA PRO A 1 -11.53 -10.45 5.23
C PRO A 1 -10.42 -11.39 5.72
N ARG A 2 -9.30 -11.48 4.99
CA ARG A 2 -8.15 -12.24 5.44
C ARG A 2 -7.34 -11.37 6.40
N VAL A 3 -7.11 -11.86 7.61
CA VAL A 3 -6.20 -11.21 8.56
C VAL A 3 -4.77 -11.58 8.14
N LEU A 4 -3.94 -10.58 7.90
CA LEU A 4 -2.52 -10.75 7.58
C LEU A 4 -1.70 -10.48 8.84
N SER A 5 -0.63 -11.26 9.04
CA SER A 5 0.43 -10.88 9.99
C SER A 5 1.25 -9.73 9.43
N LEU A 6 2.10 -9.12 10.24
CA LEU A 6 2.98 -8.04 9.78
C LEU A 6 3.93 -8.53 8.68
N GLU A 7 4.52 -9.70 8.87
CA GLU A 7 5.45 -10.33 7.93
C GLU A 7 4.75 -10.63 6.61
N ALA A 8 3.55 -11.22 6.68
CA ALA A 8 2.76 -11.51 5.49
C ALA A 8 2.31 -10.23 4.76
N ALA A 9 2.02 -9.15 5.48
CA ALA A 9 1.66 -7.87 4.89
C ALA A 9 2.86 -7.21 4.18
N VAL A 10 4.06 -7.31 4.76
CA VAL A 10 5.30 -6.77 4.17
C VAL A 10 5.71 -7.55 2.93
N GLU A 11 5.53 -8.87 2.93
CA GLU A 11 5.80 -9.71 1.75
C GLU A 11 4.77 -9.47 0.62
N TYR A 12 3.56 -9.03 0.97
CA TYR A 12 2.47 -8.84 0.02
C TYR A 12 2.49 -7.49 -0.71
N ILE A 13 3.05 -6.42 -0.13
CA ILE A 13 2.97 -5.07 -0.73
C ILE A 13 3.74 -4.92 -2.04
N GLU A 14 3.21 -4.09 -2.93
CA GLU A 14 3.87 -3.66 -4.16
C GLU A 14 4.67 -2.35 -3.99
N GLU A 15 5.45 -1.96 -5.01
CA GLU A 15 6.28 -0.75 -4.98
C GLU A 15 5.52 0.58 -4.84
N ASP A 16 4.23 0.61 -5.22
CA ASP A 16 3.36 1.79 -5.06
C ASP A 16 2.45 1.69 -3.82
N GLU A 17 2.73 0.74 -2.93
CA GLU A 17 1.98 0.45 -1.71
C GLU A 17 2.82 0.60 -0.44
N LEU A 18 2.12 0.66 0.69
CA LEU A 18 2.69 0.75 2.02
C LEU A 18 1.85 -0.04 3.03
N VAL A 19 2.54 -0.58 4.03
CA VAL A 19 1.92 -1.16 5.22
C VAL A 19 1.82 -0.07 6.29
N GLU A 20 0.61 0.32 6.64
CA GLU A 20 0.35 1.20 7.77
C GLU A 20 0.18 0.35 9.04
N VAL A 21 1.04 0.58 10.02
CA VAL A 21 1.05 -0.15 11.28
C VAL A 21 0.67 0.77 12.42
N THR A 22 -0.33 0.36 13.20
CA THR A 22 -0.66 0.93 14.51
C THR A 22 -0.64 -0.19 15.56
N PRO A 23 -0.59 0.12 16.86
CA PRO A 23 -0.60 -0.92 17.90
C PRO A 23 -1.82 -1.85 17.86
N SER A 24 -2.93 -1.40 17.28
CA SER A 24 -4.17 -2.15 17.20
C SER A 24 -4.46 -2.75 15.83
N GLN A 25 -3.84 -2.25 14.76
CA GLN A 25 -4.21 -2.62 13.39
C GLN A 25 -3.03 -2.55 12.41
N ILE A 26 -3.09 -3.42 11.40
CA ILE A 26 -2.22 -3.40 10.23
C ILE A 26 -3.11 -3.22 9.01
N ARG A 27 -2.78 -2.26 8.14
CA ARG A 27 -3.55 -1.95 6.91
C ARG A 27 -2.63 -1.83 5.71
N LEU A 28 -3.11 -2.29 4.57
CA LEU A 28 -2.47 -2.04 3.27
C LEU A 28 -3.04 -0.76 2.67
N ARG A 29 -2.17 0.08 2.10
CA ARG A 29 -2.55 1.37 1.54
C ARG A 29 -1.68 1.71 0.34
N LYS A 30 -2.21 2.46 -0.63
CA LYS A 30 -1.41 3.01 -1.73
C LYS A 30 -0.58 4.20 -1.23
N VAL A 31 0.65 4.34 -1.73
CA VAL A 31 1.51 5.51 -1.48
C VAL A 31 0.79 6.80 -1.90
N LEU A 32 0.14 6.78 -3.06
CA LEU A 32 -0.72 7.85 -3.52
C LEU A 32 -2.18 7.47 -3.28
N LEU A 33 -2.82 8.16 -2.34
CA LEU A 33 -4.21 7.90 -1.95
C LEU A 33 -5.20 8.29 -3.04
N GLN A 34 -4.97 9.44 -3.69
CA GLN A 34 -5.87 9.93 -4.73
C GLN A 34 -5.58 9.23 -6.06
N GLU A 35 -6.63 8.76 -6.71
CA GLU A 35 -6.50 8.06 -7.99
C GLU A 35 -5.91 8.95 -9.09
N VAL A 36 -6.24 10.24 -9.12
CA VAL A 36 -5.70 11.20 -10.10
C VAL A 36 -4.18 11.30 -9.94
N GLN A 37 -3.68 11.31 -8.71
CA GLN A 37 -2.25 11.35 -8.43
C GLN A 37 -1.57 10.05 -8.88
N ARG A 38 -2.18 8.88 -8.62
CA ARG A 38 -1.68 7.58 -9.12
C ARG A 38 -1.54 7.57 -10.64
N ARG A 39 -2.59 7.96 -11.36
CA ARG A 39 -2.60 8.00 -12.84
C ARG A 39 -1.51 8.93 -13.39
N ARG A 40 -1.25 10.06 -12.73
CA ARG A 40 -0.16 10.98 -13.11
C ARG A 40 1.21 10.37 -12.86
N ALA A 41 1.43 9.75 -11.70
CA ALA A 41 2.70 9.11 -11.37
C ALA A 41 3.02 7.93 -12.30
N ALA A 42 2.01 7.11 -12.62
CA ALA A 42 2.17 6.00 -13.56
C ALA A 42 2.61 6.46 -14.97
N ARG A 43 2.10 7.62 -15.43
CA ARG A 43 2.51 8.21 -16.72
C ARG A 43 3.90 8.81 -16.72
N GLN A 44 4.43 9.24 -15.57
CA GLN A 44 5.79 9.78 -15.46
C GLN A 44 6.86 8.68 -15.35
N ARG A 45 6.47 7.47 -14.93
CA ARG A 45 7.35 6.31 -14.85
C ARG A 45 7.46 5.53 -16.17
N ALA A 46 6.56 5.79 -17.13
CA ALA A 46 6.58 5.21 -18.48
C ALA A 46 7.49 6.03 -19.40
#